data_AF-A0A959QCV1-F1
#
_entry.id   AF-A0A959QCV1-F1
#
_cell.length_a   1.000
_cell.length_b   1.000
_cell.length_c   1.000
_cell.angle_alpha   90.00
_cell.angle_beta   90.00
_cell.angle_gamma   90.00
#
_symmetry.space_group_name_H-M   'P 1'
#
loop_
_entity.id
_entity.type
_entity.pdbx_description
1 polymer ?
#
loop_
_entity_poly.entity_id
_entity_poly.type
_entity_poly.pdbx_seq_one_letter_code
_entity_poly.pdbx_strand_id
1 'polypeptide(L)'
;IVNITTRSGTNELEGEVFYLSRPGPVIDASSPYAQRDLSGNQVKDGFQRHQLGFGLGGPLKKDQTFYFLNVEHTTDLKDNLLNVPQLNINETVSGVNRFTYLSAKIDHLWTDRLRSSLRVNTGLVNIERQGGGLEGGSTFPSAGNRQDRNSLNIAL
;
A
#
# COMPACT_ATOMS: atom_id res chain seq x y z
N ILE A 1 2.65 -22.85 -0.02
CA ILE A 1 3.35 -22.10 -1.09
C ILE A 1 2.37 -21.04 -1.57
N VAL A 2 2.75 -19.76 -1.58
CA VAL A 2 1.96 -18.67 -2.17
C VAL A 2 2.66 -18.25 -3.46
N ASN A 3 1.96 -18.26 -4.60
CA ASN A 3 2.50 -17.84 -5.89
C ASN A 3 1.68 -16.67 -6.41
N ILE A 4 2.36 -15.60 -6.79
CA ILE A 4 1.75 -14.39 -7.36
C ILE A 4 2.42 -14.17 -8.71
N THR A 5 1.64 -14.23 -9.78
CA THR A 5 2.13 -14.06 -11.16
C THR A 5 1.90 -12.62 -11.60
N THR A 6 2.97 -11.92 -11.98
CA THR A 6 2.85 -10.58 -12.57
C THR A 6 2.30 -10.65 -13.99
N ARG A 7 1.38 -9.73 -14.31
CA ARG A 7 0.84 -9.56 -15.66
C ARG A 7 1.94 -9.25 -16.67
N SER A 8 1.68 -9.58 -17.93
CA SER A 8 2.57 -9.37 -19.08
C SER A 8 1.83 -8.56 -20.14
N GLY A 9 2.55 -7.87 -21.02
CA GLY A 9 1.93 -7.15 -22.14
C GLY A 9 1.43 -8.10 -23.22
N THR A 10 0.53 -7.60 -24.07
CA THR A 10 -0.02 -8.30 -25.23
C THR A 10 0.26 -7.50 -26.51
N ASN A 11 -0.22 -7.96 -27.66
CA ASN A 11 -0.15 -7.19 -28.92
C ASN A 11 -1.11 -6.01 -28.97
N GLU A 12 -1.97 -5.87 -27.97
CA GLU A 12 -2.94 -4.81 -27.85
C GLU A 12 -2.55 -3.92 -26.67
N LEU A 13 -2.86 -2.63 -26.78
CA LEU A 13 -2.67 -1.71 -25.68
C LEU A 13 -3.85 -1.87 -24.73
N GLU A 14 -3.59 -2.38 -23.53
CA GLU A 14 -4.59 -2.58 -22.49
C GLU A 14 -4.17 -1.83 -21.23
N GLY A 15 -5.13 -1.23 -20.55
CA GLY A 15 -4.87 -0.53 -19.30
C GLY A 15 -6.08 -0.52 -18.39
N GLU A 16 -5.81 -0.32 -17.11
CA GLU A 16 -6.83 -0.19 -16.07
C GLU A 16 -6.43 0.92 -15.11
N VAL A 17 -7.45 1.56 -14.55
CA VAL A 17 -7.30 2.44 -13.40
C VAL A 17 -8.38 2.07 -12.40
N PHE A 18 -8.05 2.10 -11.12
CA PHE A 18 -9.00 1.84 -10.07
C PHE A 18 -8.81 2.78 -8.90
N TYR A 19 -9.89 2.92 -8.14
CA TYR A 19 -9.87 3.55 -6.84
C TYR A 19 -10.77 2.77 -5.89
N LEU A 20 -10.23 2.40 -4.73
CA LEU A 20 -10.98 1.77 -3.64
C LEU A 20 -10.84 2.64 -2.41
N SER A 21 -11.94 2.80 -1.67
CA SER A 21 -11.97 3.59 -0.46
C SER A 21 -12.68 2.84 0.66
N ARG A 22 -12.14 2.94 1.86
CA ARG A 22 -12.87 2.74 3.11
C ARG A 22 -13.01 4.12 3.77
N PRO A 23 -14.19 4.74 3.70
CA PRO A 23 -14.40 6.10 4.19
C PRO A 23 -14.45 6.21 5.73
N GLY A 24 -14.39 5.09 6.46
CA GLY A 24 -14.21 5.05 7.90
C GLY A 24 -15.49 5.31 8.70
N PRO A 25 -15.41 6.03 9.84
CA PRO A 25 -16.47 6.08 10.86
C PRO A 25 -17.87 6.49 10.38
N VAL A 26 -17.98 7.22 9.27
CA VAL A 26 -19.26 7.68 8.73
C VAL A 26 -20.19 6.52 8.36
N ILE A 27 -19.64 5.37 7.98
CA ILE A 27 -20.41 4.18 7.60
C ILE A 27 -19.93 2.88 8.26
N ASP A 28 -18.90 2.95 9.11
CA ASP A 28 -18.37 1.79 9.80
C ASP A 28 -19.33 1.35 10.92
N ALA A 29 -19.59 0.04 11.01
CA ALA A 29 -20.30 -0.53 12.15
C ALA A 29 -19.40 -0.55 13.39
N SER A 30 -20.00 -0.36 14.58
CA SER A 30 -19.28 -0.48 15.85
C SER A 30 -18.73 -1.90 16.03
N SER A 31 -17.48 -2.00 16.46
CA SER A 31 -16.79 -3.26 16.72
C SER A 31 -16.02 -3.17 18.04
N PRO A 32 -16.12 -4.18 18.93
CA PRO A 32 -15.30 -4.24 20.14
C PRO A 32 -13.85 -4.65 19.84
N TYR A 33 -13.56 -5.15 18.63
CA TYR A 33 -12.24 -5.62 18.24
C TYR A 33 -11.49 -4.58 17.41
N ALA A 34 -10.21 -4.36 17.75
CA ALA A 34 -9.30 -3.59 16.93
C ALA A 34 -9.01 -4.31 15.60
N GLN A 35 -9.05 -3.56 14.51
CA GLN A 35 -8.70 -4.05 13.18
C GLN A 35 -7.20 -3.88 12.91
N ARG A 36 -6.74 -4.18 11.70
CA ARG A 36 -5.33 -4.06 11.33
C ARG A 36 -5.11 -3.24 10.05
N ASP A 37 -4.06 -2.42 10.07
CA ASP A 37 -3.53 -1.78 8.86
C ASP A 37 -2.77 -2.78 7.97
N LEU A 38 -2.32 -2.36 6.78
CA LEU A 38 -1.59 -3.24 5.84
C LEU A 38 -0.26 -3.78 6.39
N SER A 39 0.28 -3.16 7.44
CA SER A 39 1.51 -3.59 8.11
C SER A 39 1.25 -4.45 9.36
N GLY A 40 -0.02 -4.70 9.67
CA GLY A 40 -0.44 -5.52 10.80
C GLY A 40 -0.54 -4.75 12.12
N ASN A 41 -0.33 -3.43 12.17
CA ASN A 41 -0.56 -2.67 13.40
C ASN A 41 -2.06 -2.61 13.69
N GLN A 42 -2.42 -2.66 14.97
CA GLN A 42 -3.80 -2.48 15.37
C GLN A 42 -4.27 -1.05 15.10
N VAL A 43 -5.49 -0.92 14.62
CA VAL A 43 -6.19 0.35 14.35
C VAL A 43 -7.64 0.23 14.82
N LYS A 44 -8.22 1.35 15.25
CA LYS A 44 -9.60 1.39 15.78
C LYS A 44 -10.36 2.55 15.14
N ASP A 45 -11.10 3.29 15.94
CA ASP A 45 -11.95 4.39 15.49
C ASP A 45 -11.13 5.44 14.74
N GLY A 46 -11.71 6.02 13.69
CA GLY A 46 -11.03 7.00 12.82
C GLY A 46 -10.26 6.41 11.64
N PHE A 47 -10.11 5.08 11.53
CA PHE A 47 -9.37 4.48 10.42
C PHE A 47 -10.05 4.69 9.06
N GLN A 48 -9.29 5.21 8.09
CA GLN A 48 -9.70 5.38 6.70
C GLN A 48 -8.63 4.86 5.75
N ARG A 49 -9.03 4.37 4.59
CA ARG A 49 -8.10 3.87 3.57
C ARG A 49 -8.49 4.36 2.19
N HIS A 50 -7.51 4.82 1.44
CA HIS A 50 -7.64 5.21 0.04
C HIS A 50 -6.60 4.47 -0.78
N GLN A 51 -7.04 3.68 -1.75
CA GLN A 51 -6.18 2.89 -2.63
C GLN A 51 -6.43 3.30 -4.07
N LEU A 52 -5.38 3.74 -4.74
CA LEU A 52 -5.37 4.07 -6.15
C LEU A 52 -4.43 3.10 -6.84
N GLY A 53 -4.80 2.62 -8.02
CA GLY A 53 -3.91 1.84 -8.85
C GLY A 53 -4.10 2.11 -10.33
N PHE A 54 -3.02 1.89 -11.07
CA PHE A 54 -2.99 1.99 -12.52
C PHE A 54 -2.11 0.88 -13.08
N GLY A 55 -2.62 0.22 -14.12
CA GLY A 55 -1.90 -0.78 -14.89
C GLY A 55 -1.95 -0.44 -16.38
N LEU A 56 -0.83 -0.66 -17.08
CA LEU A 56 -0.74 -0.49 -18.54
C LEU A 56 0.19 -1.55 -19.12
N GLY A 57 -0.26 -2.19 -20.20
CA GLY A 57 0.55 -3.14 -20.93
C GLY A 57 0.29 -3.11 -22.43
N GLY A 58 1.26 -3.59 -23.18
CA GLY A 58 1.14 -3.70 -24.63
C GLY A 58 2.46 -4.03 -25.31
N PRO A 59 2.53 -3.89 -26.63
CA PRO A 59 3.74 -4.21 -27.38
C PRO A 59 4.67 -2.99 -27.45
N LEU A 60 5.95 -3.18 -27.11
CA LEU A 60 7.04 -2.30 -27.57
C LEU A 60 7.34 -2.58 -29.05
N LYS A 61 7.29 -3.87 -29.42
CA LYS A 61 7.33 -4.34 -30.81
C LYS A 61 6.34 -5.50 -30.93
N LYS A 62 5.36 -5.36 -31.82
CA LYS A 62 4.34 -6.39 -32.04
C LYS A 62 4.99 -7.74 -32.33
N ASP A 63 4.39 -8.79 -31.79
CA ASP A 63 4.81 -10.19 -31.89
C ASP A 63 6.21 -10.51 -31.36
N GLN A 64 6.87 -9.56 -30.67
CA GLN A 64 8.27 -9.75 -30.24
C GLN A 64 8.57 -9.24 -28.85
N THR A 65 8.25 -7.98 -28.53
CA THR A 65 8.62 -7.35 -27.26
C THR A 65 7.39 -6.73 -26.62
N PHE A 66 7.11 -7.13 -25.39
CA PHE A 66 5.93 -6.73 -24.64
C PHE A 66 6.33 -6.10 -23.31
N TYR A 67 5.56 -5.12 -22.84
CA TYR A 67 5.76 -4.51 -21.54
C TYR A 67 4.48 -4.55 -20.71
N PHE A 68 4.65 -4.55 -19.40
CA PHE A 68 3.59 -4.29 -18.44
C PHE A 68 4.14 -3.42 -17.30
N LEU A 69 3.38 -2.39 -16.93
CA LEU A 69 3.67 -1.48 -15.82
C LEU A 69 2.46 -1.44 -14.90
N ASN A 70 2.70 -1.50 -13.59
CA ASN A 70 1.66 -1.34 -12.58
C ASN A 70 2.19 -0.50 -11.43
N VAL A 71 1.38 0.47 -11.00
CA VAL A 71 1.64 1.32 -9.85
C VAL A 71 0.41 1.30 -8.96
N GLU A 72 0.64 1.01 -7.68
CA GLU A 72 -0.40 1.01 -6.66
C GLU A 72 0.05 1.90 -5.50
N HIS A 73 -0.85 2.76 -5.03
CA HIS A 73 -0.64 3.62 -3.90
C HIS A 73 -1.78 3.48 -2.91
N THR A 74 -1.45 3.24 -1.65
CA THR A 74 -2.40 3.19 -0.54
C THR A 74 -2.01 4.22 0.52
N THR A 75 -2.96 5.07 0.90
CA THR A 75 -2.86 5.92 2.09
C THR A 75 -3.83 5.41 3.14
N ASP A 76 -3.32 5.11 4.33
CA ASP A 76 -4.13 4.84 5.51
C ASP A 76 -4.05 6.02 6.46
N LEU A 77 -5.21 6.54 6.87
CA LEU A 77 -5.34 7.49 7.97
C LEU A 77 -5.78 6.71 9.21
N LYS A 78 -5.18 7.00 10.36
CA LYS A 78 -5.46 6.30 11.61
C LYS A 78 -5.35 7.24 12.78
N ASP A 79 -6.20 7.02 13.76
CA ASP A 79 -6.27 7.83 14.97
C ASP A 79 -6.00 6.97 16.20
N ASN A 80 -5.32 7.57 17.17
CA ASN A 80 -5.17 7.07 18.53
C ASN A 80 -5.73 8.11 19.50
N LEU A 81 -6.12 7.67 20.69
CA LEU A 81 -6.57 8.56 21.77
C LEU A 81 -5.42 8.80 22.76
N LEU A 82 -5.18 10.07 23.07
CA LEU A 82 -4.33 10.53 24.17
C LEU A 82 -5.25 11.03 25.29
N ASN A 83 -5.31 10.30 26.40
CA ASN A 83 -6.16 10.66 27.53
C ASN A 83 -5.34 10.61 28.82
N VAL A 84 -5.04 11.78 29.36
CA VAL A 84 -4.27 11.98 30.59
C VAL A 84 -5.06 12.88 31.54
N PRO A 85 -5.93 12.30 32.39
CA PRO A 85 -6.79 13.08 33.29
C PRO A 85 -6.03 13.99 34.24
N GLN A 86 -4.84 13.57 34.70
CA GLN A 86 -3.99 14.36 35.61
C GLN A 86 -3.50 15.67 34.99
N LEU A 87 -3.45 15.73 33.66
CA LEU A 87 -3.06 16.92 32.90
C LEU A 87 -4.26 17.58 32.20
N ASN A 88 -5.47 17.06 32.42
CA ASN A 88 -6.70 17.48 31.74
C ASN A 88 -6.59 17.40 30.20
N ILE A 89 -5.93 16.36 29.68
CA ILE A 89 -5.73 16.14 28.24
C ILE A 89 -6.66 15.02 27.77
N ASN A 90 -7.43 15.28 26.71
CA ASN A 90 -8.22 14.28 25.99
C ASN A 90 -8.24 14.65 24.50
N GLU A 91 -7.29 14.12 23.74
CA GLU A 91 -6.99 14.54 22.37
C GLU A 91 -6.83 13.34 21.44
N THR A 92 -7.16 13.54 20.16
CA THR A 92 -6.89 12.57 19.09
C THR A 92 -5.51 12.81 18.50
N VAL A 93 -4.70 11.77 18.44
CA VAL A 93 -3.38 11.77 17.79
C VAL A 93 -3.49 11.00 16.48
N SER A 94 -3.47 11.72 15.37
CA SER A 94 -3.53 11.11 14.03
C SER A 94 -2.17 10.63 13.55
N GLY A 95 -2.18 9.60 12.71
CA GLY A 95 -1.03 9.07 12.01
C GLY A 95 -1.39 8.67 10.58
N VAL A 96 -0.39 8.64 9.71
CA VAL A 96 -0.57 8.31 8.29
C VAL A 96 0.40 7.20 7.88
N ASN A 97 -0.12 6.15 7.25
CA ASN A 97 0.73 5.21 6.52
C ASN A 97 0.60 5.46 5.02
N ARG A 98 1.71 5.30 4.29
CA ARG A 98 1.76 5.36 2.83
C ARG A 98 2.48 4.13 2.30
N PHE A 99 1.84 3.44 1.38
CA PHE A 99 2.40 2.27 0.70
C PHE A 99 2.35 2.54 -0.80
N THR A 100 3.51 2.59 -1.45
CA THR A 100 3.61 2.71 -2.91
C THR A 100 4.35 1.51 -3.44
N TYR A 101 3.73 0.77 -4.35
CA TYR A 101 4.34 -0.35 -5.04
C TYR A 101 4.36 -0.06 -6.54
N LEU A 102 5.53 -0.25 -7.16
CA LEU A 102 5.67 -0.23 -8.61
C LEU A 102 6.23 -1.56 -9.07
N SER A 103 5.63 -2.11 -10.11
CA SER A 103 6.13 -3.30 -10.79
C SER A 103 6.18 -3.04 -12.29
N ALA A 104 7.27 -3.45 -12.91
CA ALA A 104 7.48 -3.37 -14.34
C ALA A 104 7.99 -4.70 -14.86
N LYS A 105 7.56 -5.07 -16.05
CA LYS A 105 7.97 -6.30 -16.73
C LYS A 105 8.17 -6.03 -18.20
N ILE A 106 9.25 -6.58 -18.74
CA ILE A 106 9.51 -6.63 -20.18
C ILE A 106 9.71 -8.09 -20.57
N ASP A 107 8.93 -8.55 -21.52
CA ASP A 107 9.03 -9.88 -22.12
C ASP A 107 9.54 -9.74 -23.56
N HIS A 108 10.58 -10.50 -23.91
CA HIS A 108 11.13 -10.53 -25.26
C HIS A 108 11.18 -11.95 -25.80
N LEU A 109 10.60 -12.15 -26.98
CA LEU A 109 10.65 -13.39 -27.73
C LEU A 109 11.80 -13.31 -28.74
N TRP A 110 12.85 -14.09 -28.49
CA TRP A 110 13.96 -14.23 -29.42
C TRP A 110 13.60 -15.15 -30.59
N THR A 111 12.86 -16.21 -30.28
CA THR A 111 12.27 -17.18 -31.20
C THR A 111 10.98 -17.73 -30.59
N ASP A 112 10.25 -18.57 -31.31
CA ASP A 112 9.04 -19.26 -30.80
C ASP A 112 9.30 -20.16 -29.57
N ARG A 113 10.57 -20.44 -29.25
CA ARG A 113 10.98 -21.31 -28.14
C ARG A 113 11.84 -20.63 -27.09
N LEU A 114 12.32 -19.42 -27.35
CA LEU A 114 13.24 -18.71 -26.47
C LEU A 114 12.68 -17.35 -26.08
N ARG A 115 12.39 -17.20 -24.79
CA ARG A 115 11.88 -15.98 -24.16
C ARG A 115 12.82 -15.53 -23.05
N SER A 116 13.01 -14.23 -22.92
CA SER A 116 13.62 -13.60 -21.75
C SER A 116 12.63 -12.64 -21.08
N SER A 117 12.73 -12.49 -19.75
CA SER A 117 11.76 -11.73 -18.97
C SER A 117 12.43 -10.89 -17.89
N LEU A 118 12.64 -9.61 -18.16
CA LEU A 118 13.10 -8.67 -17.14
C LEU A 118 11.92 -8.24 -16.26
N ARG A 119 12.08 -8.34 -14.95
CA ARG A 119 11.11 -7.89 -13.93
C ARG A 119 11.79 -6.96 -12.94
N VAL A 120 11.13 -5.85 -12.64
CA VAL A 120 11.55 -4.88 -11.62
C VAL A 120 10.37 -4.64 -10.68
N ASN A 121 10.59 -4.75 -9.38
CA ASN A 121 9.59 -4.44 -8.35
C ASN A 121 10.22 -3.51 -7.32
N THR A 122 9.54 -2.42 -6.99
CA THR A 122 9.94 -1.49 -5.93
C THR A 122 8.78 -1.27 -4.98
N GLY A 123 9.10 -1.18 -3.69
CA GLY A 123 8.14 -0.88 -2.63
C GLY A 123 8.67 0.25 -1.76
N LEU A 124 7.88 1.31 -1.61
CA LEU A 124 8.14 2.41 -0.68
C LEU A 124 7.04 2.39 0.38
N VAL A 125 7.41 2.02 1.60
CA VAL A 125 6.45 1.85 2.69
C VAL A 125 6.84 2.75 3.85
N ASN A 126 6.00 3.74 4.14
CA ASN A 126 6.14 4.64 5.29
C ASN A 126 5.02 4.33 6.28
N ILE A 127 5.38 3.99 7.51
CA ILE A 127 4.45 3.64 8.57
C ILE A 127 4.70 4.59 9.73
N GLU A 128 3.72 5.39 10.09
CA GLU A 128 3.79 6.20 11.30
C GLU A 128 3.28 5.39 12.48
N ARG A 129 4.02 5.40 13.60
CA ARG A 129 3.54 4.92 14.89
C ARG A 129 3.30 6.16 15.72
N GLN A 130 2.12 6.72 15.56
CA GLN A 130 1.69 7.90 16.28
C GLN A 130 1.59 7.61 17.78
N GLY A 131 1.76 8.65 18.61
CA GLY A 131 1.51 8.55 20.04
C GLY A 131 0.06 8.18 20.38
N GLY A 132 -0.31 8.26 21.64
CA GLY A 132 -1.59 7.81 22.17
C GLY A 132 -1.69 6.29 22.20
N GLY A 133 -2.90 5.80 22.42
CA GLY A 133 -3.25 4.39 22.33
C GLY A 133 -4.67 4.21 21.78
N LEU A 134 -5.02 2.98 21.40
CA LEU A 134 -6.32 2.69 20.77
C LEU A 134 -7.52 2.96 21.68
N GLU A 135 -7.31 2.95 23.00
CA GLU A 135 -8.35 3.18 24.01
C GLU A 135 -7.96 4.29 25.00
N GLY A 136 -6.96 5.09 24.65
CA GLY A 136 -6.35 6.09 25.53
C GLY A 136 -4.93 5.71 25.96
N GLY A 137 -4.38 6.48 26.90
CA GLY A 137 -3.03 6.30 27.43
C GLY A 137 -2.27 7.63 27.52
N SER A 138 -1.04 7.57 28.03
CA SER A 138 -0.18 8.73 28.29
C SER A 138 1.02 8.83 27.34
N THR A 139 0.99 8.13 26.22
CA THR A 139 2.05 8.20 25.21
C THR A 139 1.88 9.49 24.42
N PHE A 140 2.74 10.48 24.64
CA PHE A 140 2.63 11.75 23.90
C PHE A 140 3.04 11.61 22.43
N PRO A 141 2.58 12.51 21.54
CA PRO A 141 3.01 12.52 20.14
C PRO A 141 4.52 12.57 19.95
N SER A 142 5.24 13.20 20.90
CA SER A 142 6.71 13.26 20.93
C SER A 142 7.38 11.90 21.10
N ALA A 143 6.67 10.89 21.62
CA ALA A 143 7.14 9.52 21.70
C ALA A 143 6.83 8.69 20.44
N GLY A 144 6.12 9.28 19.46
CA GLY A 144 5.84 8.64 18.19
C GLY A 144 7.10 8.48 17.33
N ASN A 145 7.03 7.60 16.33
CA ASN A 145 8.10 7.42 15.36
C ASN A 145 7.56 7.12 13.96
N ARG A 146 8.48 7.11 12.99
CA ARG A 146 8.20 6.71 11.61
C ARG A 146 9.13 5.56 11.23
N GLN A 147 8.58 4.56 10.57
CA GLN A 147 9.31 3.46 9.98
C GLN A 147 9.24 3.56 8.47
N ASP A 148 10.40 3.64 7.83
CA ASP A 148 10.54 3.62 6.37
C ASP A 148 11.12 2.28 5.92
N ARG A 149 10.44 1.61 4.98
CA ARG A 149 10.78 0.29 4.44
C ARG A 149 10.77 0.37 2.92
N ASN A 150 11.93 0.69 2.36
CA ASN A 150 12.12 0.73 0.92
C ASN A 150 12.70 -0.60 0.42
N SER A 151 12.22 -1.10 -0.71
CA SER A 151 12.69 -2.35 -1.31
C SER A 151 12.82 -2.21 -2.83
N LEU A 152 13.78 -2.95 -3.39
CA LEU A 152 13.98 -3.08 -4.83
C LEU A 152 14.33 -4.55 -5.13
N ASN A 153 13.66 -5.13 -6.12
CA ASN A 153 13.92 -6.47 -6.62
C ASN A 153 14.00 -6.42 -8.15
N ILE A 154 15.04 -7.03 -8.70
CA ILE A 154 15.27 -7.13 -10.14
C ILE A 154 15.57 -8.59 -10.48
N ALA A 155 14.91 -9.12 -11.51
CA ALA A 155 15.09 -10.50 -11.98
C ALA A 155 15.03 -10.56 -13.51
N LEU A 156 15.82 -11.45 -14.12
CA LEU A 156 15.88 -11.69 -15.57
C LEU A 156 15.38 -13.11 -15.92
#